data_AF-E3LDP1-F1
#
_entry.id   AF-E3LDP1-F1
#
_cell.length_a   1.000
_cell.length_b   1.000
_cell.length_c   1.000
_cell.angle_alpha   90.00
_cell.angle_beta   90.00
_cell.angle_gamma   90.00
#
_symmetry.space_group_name_H-M   'P 1'
#
loop_
_entity.id
_entity.type
_entity.pdbx_description
1 polymer ?
#
loop_
_entity_poly.entity_id
_entity_poly.type
_entity_poly.pdbx_seq_one_letter_code
_entity_poly.pdbx_strand_id
1 'polypeptide(L)'
;MRIITLPANGSGPGGTGGPGATTTTSTTTTTTTTTTVPTTTTTVTEAPFRMIFQIGISHHNETILACVVCQKVYDNTCQGFGIPNLLQWCPTAAEAAIEYTLGLITSLIPFIPAGSCGTFITCPLTTTLKIKIIGTEIPAVVFYAWCEESGADAGKWYTGISWLAKFELVSLACRPIL
;
A
#
# COMPACT_ATOMS: atom_id res chain seq x y z
N MET A 1 3.27 -61.63 -23.53
CA MET A 1 3.54 -63.08 -23.46
C MET A 1 4.02 -63.39 -22.04
N ARG A 2 3.45 -64.43 -21.41
CA ARG A 2 3.66 -64.91 -20.03
C ARG A 2 5.08 -64.71 -19.49
N ILE A 3 5.22 -64.47 -18.18
CA ILE A 3 5.91 -65.41 -17.28
C ILE A 3 5.14 -65.51 -15.94
N ILE A 4 4.91 -66.76 -15.55
CA ILE A 4 4.29 -67.28 -14.32
C ILE A 4 5.41 -67.52 -13.30
N THR A 5 5.20 -67.27 -12.00
CA THR A 5 5.68 -68.18 -10.93
C THR A 5 5.02 -67.88 -9.57
N LEU A 6 4.27 -68.88 -9.06
CA LEU A 6 3.97 -69.14 -7.64
C LEU A 6 5.19 -69.87 -7.01
N PRO A 7 5.44 -69.80 -5.67
CA PRO A 7 4.84 -70.74 -4.70
C PRO A 7 4.46 -70.09 -3.34
N ALA A 8 3.31 -70.43 -2.73
CA ALA A 8 3.09 -71.44 -1.67
C ALA A 8 3.78 -71.17 -0.30
N ASN A 9 3.00 -71.05 0.78
CA ASN A 9 2.78 -72.11 1.79
C ASN A 9 2.46 -71.57 3.22
N GLY A 10 1.43 -72.15 3.86
CA GLY A 10 1.15 -72.18 5.31
C GLY A 10 0.46 -70.93 5.91
N SER A 11 -0.61 -70.99 6.71
CA SER A 11 -1.31 -72.08 7.41
C SER A 11 -2.70 -71.56 7.85
N GLY A 12 -3.75 -72.39 7.84
CA GLY A 12 -5.05 -72.09 8.48
C GLY A 12 -4.97 -72.16 10.04
N PRO A 13 -6.08 -71.99 10.81
CA PRO A 13 -7.48 -72.22 10.43
C PRO A 13 -8.49 -71.11 10.79
N GLY A 14 -9.66 -71.19 10.15
CA GLY A 14 -10.99 -71.08 10.78
C GLY A 14 -11.35 -69.84 11.61
N GLY A 15 -12.29 -69.03 11.09
CA GLY A 15 -12.98 -68.01 11.87
C GLY A 15 -14.08 -67.33 11.07
N THR A 16 -15.27 -67.93 11.08
CA THR A 16 -16.53 -67.35 10.60
C THR A 16 -16.90 -66.10 11.41
N GLY A 17 -16.99 -64.95 10.76
CA GLY A 17 -17.49 -63.72 11.36
C GLY A 17 -17.53 -62.62 10.31
N GLY A 18 -18.71 -62.40 9.72
CA GLY A 18 -18.94 -61.24 8.86
C GLY A 18 -18.77 -59.94 9.66
N PRO A 19 -18.14 -58.90 9.11
CA PRO A 19 -18.20 -57.58 9.71
C PRO A 19 -19.14 -56.69 8.91
N GLY A 20 -19.97 -55.96 9.66
CA GLY A 20 -20.72 -54.81 9.15
C GLY A 20 -19.81 -53.81 8.45
N ALA A 21 -20.44 -53.06 7.55
CA ALA A 21 -19.84 -51.97 6.81
C ALA A 21 -19.13 -51.00 7.77
N THR A 22 -17.81 -51.09 7.83
CA THR A 22 -16.96 -50.14 8.53
C THR A 22 -16.53 -49.09 7.51
N THR A 23 -17.19 -47.93 7.56
CA THR A 23 -16.81 -46.74 6.81
C THR A 23 -15.36 -46.40 7.13
N THR A 24 -14.46 -46.65 6.19
CA THR A 24 -13.06 -46.25 6.30
C THR A 24 -12.97 -44.77 5.96
N THR A 25 -12.92 -43.94 6.99
CA THR A 25 -12.55 -42.52 6.86
C THR A 25 -11.07 -42.46 6.50
N SER A 26 -10.77 -42.28 5.21
CA SER A 26 -9.43 -41.94 4.74
C SER A 26 -9.05 -40.59 5.33
N THR A 27 -8.25 -40.61 6.40
CA THR A 27 -7.71 -39.38 6.99
C THR A 27 -6.53 -38.97 6.13
N THR A 28 -6.74 -38.04 5.21
CA THR A 28 -5.67 -37.41 4.44
C THR A 28 -4.83 -36.57 5.39
N THR A 29 -3.65 -37.05 5.75
CA THR A 29 -2.67 -36.27 6.51
C THR A 29 -2.00 -35.28 5.55
N THR A 30 -2.56 -34.07 5.43
CA THR A 30 -1.88 -32.96 4.75
C THR A 30 -0.69 -32.54 5.60
N THR A 31 0.52 -32.79 5.11
CA THR A 31 1.75 -32.30 5.75
C THR A 31 1.94 -30.85 5.33
N THR A 32 1.61 -29.92 6.22
CA THR A 32 1.83 -28.49 6.01
C THR A 32 3.27 -28.15 6.37
N THR A 33 4.11 -27.89 5.37
CA THR A 33 5.47 -27.39 5.59
C THR A 33 5.43 -25.89 5.88
N THR A 34 5.40 -25.51 7.16
CA THR A 34 5.50 -24.11 7.57
C THR A 34 6.95 -23.65 7.43
N THR A 35 7.23 -22.83 6.41
CA THR A 35 8.54 -22.16 6.29
C THR A 35 8.49 -20.88 7.10
N THR A 36 9.17 -20.86 8.25
CA THR A 36 9.36 -19.65 9.06
C THR A 36 10.46 -18.79 8.44
N VAL A 37 10.07 -17.65 7.88
CA VAL A 37 11.01 -16.60 7.48
C VAL A 37 11.49 -15.89 8.76
N PRO A 38 12.79 -15.69 8.98
CA PRO A 38 13.26 -14.91 10.13
C PRO A 38 12.84 -13.44 9.96
N THR A 39 11.87 -13.00 10.75
CA THR A 39 11.48 -11.58 10.85
C THR A 39 12.59 -10.80 11.54
N THR A 40 13.30 -9.97 10.80
CA THR A 40 14.27 -9.04 11.37
C THR A 40 13.51 -7.83 11.91
N THR A 41 13.26 -7.80 13.22
CA THR A 41 12.69 -6.63 13.90
C THR A 41 13.79 -5.60 14.11
N THR A 42 13.91 -4.63 13.20
CA THR A 42 14.62 -3.39 13.49
C THR A 42 13.77 -2.52 14.39
N THR A 43 14.06 -2.53 15.70
CA THR A 43 13.50 -1.56 16.63
C THR A 43 14.10 -0.19 16.31
N VAL A 44 13.35 0.64 15.58
CA VAL A 44 13.63 2.07 15.46
C VAL A 44 13.29 2.69 16.81
N THR A 45 14.30 2.79 17.67
CA THR A 45 14.24 3.64 18.86
C THR A 45 14.41 5.08 18.39
N GLU A 46 13.34 5.69 17.88
CA GLU A 46 13.31 7.13 17.64
C GLU A 46 13.02 7.82 18.98
N ALA A 47 14.11 8.19 19.66
CA ALA A 47 14.06 9.17 20.73
C ALA A 47 13.68 10.53 20.14
N PRO A 48 12.91 11.36 20.88
CA PRO A 48 12.18 12.47 20.32
C PRO A 48 13.12 13.61 19.94
N PHE A 49 12.81 14.23 18.81
CA PHE A 49 13.18 15.61 18.49
C PHE A 49 14.68 15.93 18.30
N ARG A 50 15.00 16.29 17.04
CA ARG A 50 16.11 17.15 16.60
C ARG A 50 17.52 16.58 16.78
N MET A 51 18.10 16.06 15.70
CA MET A 51 19.50 16.36 15.42
C MET A 51 19.76 16.47 13.92
N ILE A 52 20.22 17.65 13.57
CA ILE A 52 20.63 18.11 12.24
C ILE A 52 21.95 17.38 11.92
N PHE A 53 21.98 16.53 10.88
CA PHE A 53 23.23 16.00 10.34
C PHE A 53 23.60 16.77 9.08
N GLN A 54 24.36 17.85 9.27
CA GLN A 54 24.96 18.65 8.20
C GLN A 54 26.16 17.86 7.63
N ILE A 55 26.00 17.24 6.46
CA ILE A 55 27.15 16.80 5.65
C ILE A 55 27.51 17.96 4.72
N GLY A 56 28.67 18.57 4.95
CA GLY A 56 29.20 19.62 4.09
C GLY A 56 29.54 19.07 2.72
N ILE A 57 28.65 19.26 1.75
CA ILE A 57 28.97 19.28 0.32
C ILE A 57 28.67 20.70 -0.18
N SER A 58 29.63 21.27 -0.88
CA SER A 58 29.71 22.69 -1.27
C SER A 58 28.49 23.17 -2.08
N HIS A 59 27.73 24.07 -1.47
CA HIS A 59 26.94 25.13 -2.12
C HIS A 59 25.90 24.69 -3.17
N HIS A 60 24.94 23.88 -2.74
CA HIS A 60 23.50 24.18 -2.84
C HIS A 60 22.84 23.60 -1.57
N ASN A 61 22.11 24.45 -0.85
CA ASN A 61 21.53 24.18 0.46
C ASN A 61 20.44 23.09 0.39
N GLU A 62 20.82 21.81 0.42
CA GLU A 62 19.90 20.67 0.55
C GLU A 62 19.38 20.55 2.00
N THR A 63 18.72 21.61 2.48
CA THR A 63 17.56 21.40 3.33
C THR A 63 16.67 20.46 2.55
N ILE A 64 16.58 19.19 2.95
CA ILE A 64 15.58 18.27 2.42
C ILE A 64 14.27 19.07 2.42
N LEU A 65 13.75 19.28 1.21
CA LEU A 65 12.59 20.10 0.83
C LEU A 65 11.31 19.42 1.38
N ALA A 66 11.29 19.13 2.68
CA ALA A 66 10.21 18.50 3.37
C ALA A 66 9.13 19.56 3.59
N CYS A 67 7.90 19.19 3.25
CA CYS A 67 6.72 19.97 3.53
C CYS A 67 6.46 19.91 5.05
N VAL A 68 6.59 21.04 5.74
CA VAL A 68 6.55 21.09 7.22
C VAL A 68 5.14 21.45 7.70
N VAL A 69 4.50 22.39 7.00
CA VAL A 69 3.17 22.88 7.34
C VAL A 69 2.11 22.01 6.69
N CYS A 70 2.33 21.58 5.45
CA CYS A 70 1.39 20.76 4.70
C CYS A 70 1.36 19.33 5.21
N GLN A 71 0.26 18.94 5.87
CA GLN A 71 0.01 17.54 6.24
C GLN A 71 -0.22 16.68 5.00
N LYS A 72 -0.07 15.36 5.09
CA LYS A 72 -0.32 14.49 3.95
C LYS A 72 -1.81 14.52 3.58
N VAL A 73 -2.14 14.83 2.32
CA VAL A 73 -3.53 14.83 1.80
C VAL A 73 -4.03 13.43 1.45
N TYR A 74 -3.13 12.45 1.33
CA TYR A 74 -3.52 11.08 1.10
C TYR A 74 -4.26 10.52 2.31
N ASP A 75 -5.36 9.81 2.05
CA ASP A 75 -6.20 9.23 3.10
C ASP A 75 -5.39 8.23 3.95
N ASN A 76 -5.25 8.54 5.24
CA ASN A 76 -4.51 7.72 6.20
C ASN A 76 -5.28 6.49 6.66
N THR A 77 -6.55 6.35 6.28
CA THR A 77 -7.33 5.12 6.50
C THR A 77 -6.93 4.00 5.56
N CYS A 78 -6.14 4.29 4.52
CA CYS A 78 -5.63 3.29 3.60
C CYS A 78 -4.55 2.43 4.24
N GLN A 79 -4.89 1.17 4.48
CA GLN A 79 -4.05 0.21 5.18
C GLN A 79 -3.31 -0.76 4.24
N GLY A 80 -3.51 -0.66 2.93
CA GLY A 80 -2.86 -1.50 1.94
C GLY A 80 -3.79 -2.52 1.30
N PHE A 81 -3.20 -3.40 0.48
CA PHE A 81 -3.96 -4.38 -0.30
C PHE A 81 -4.79 -5.32 0.59
N GLY A 82 -6.08 -5.44 0.28
CA GLY A 82 -6.98 -6.41 0.91
C GLY A 82 -7.58 -6.02 2.27
N ILE A 83 -7.30 -4.82 2.80
CA ILE A 83 -7.80 -4.35 4.09
C ILE A 83 -8.69 -3.11 3.89
N PRO A 84 -9.94 -3.05 4.43
CA PRO A 84 -10.58 -4.03 5.30
C PRO A 84 -11.19 -5.24 4.57
N ASN A 85 -11.38 -5.16 3.25
CA ASN A 85 -11.85 -6.27 2.42
C ASN A 85 -11.41 -6.06 0.96
N LEU A 86 -11.49 -7.09 0.10
CA LEU A 86 -11.06 -7.05 -1.30
C LEU A 86 -11.83 -6.06 -2.20
N LEU A 87 -12.96 -5.52 -1.73
CA LEU A 87 -13.78 -4.54 -2.47
C LEU A 87 -13.63 -3.10 -1.96
N GLN A 88 -13.09 -2.90 -0.76
CA GLN A 88 -13.01 -1.57 -0.13
C GLN A 88 -11.58 -1.22 0.29
N TRP A 89 -10.59 -2.01 -0.15
CA TRP A 89 -9.20 -1.75 0.15
C TRP A 89 -8.70 -0.48 -0.55
N CYS A 90 -7.64 0.10 -0.03
CA CYS A 90 -6.88 1.11 -0.75
C CYS A 90 -5.39 0.97 -0.42
N PRO A 91 -4.51 1.14 -1.43
CA PRO A 91 -3.08 1.07 -1.21
C PRO A 91 -2.64 2.20 -0.29
N THR A 92 -1.62 1.96 0.50
CA THR A 92 -0.96 2.98 1.31
C THR A 92 -0.31 4.04 0.41
N ALA A 93 -0.01 5.21 0.96
CA ALA A 93 0.67 6.28 0.22
C ALA A 93 2.02 5.81 -0.38
N ALA A 94 2.74 4.93 0.32
CA ALA A 94 4.00 4.37 -0.16
C ALA A 94 3.80 3.41 -1.36
N GLU A 95 2.78 2.56 -1.32
CA GLU A 95 2.43 1.68 -2.43
C GLU A 95 1.92 2.45 -3.66
N ALA A 96 1.25 3.58 -3.44
CA ALA A 96 0.86 4.51 -4.49
C ALA A 96 2.00 5.45 -4.94
N ALA A 97 3.22 5.26 -4.42
CA ALA A 97 4.41 6.07 -4.71
C ALA A 97 4.18 7.59 -4.55
N ILE A 98 3.43 7.97 -3.51
CA ILE A 98 3.07 9.36 -3.27
C ILE A 98 4.18 10.04 -2.49
N GLU A 99 4.89 10.91 -3.18
CA GLU A 99 5.96 11.70 -2.63
C GLU A 99 5.55 13.17 -2.54
N TYR A 100 5.85 13.79 -1.41
CA TYR A 100 5.59 15.19 -1.13
C TYR A 100 6.91 15.93 -1.19
N THR A 101 7.05 16.83 -2.16
CA THR A 101 8.28 17.58 -2.38
C THR A 101 7.97 19.06 -2.47
N LEU A 102 8.65 19.86 -1.66
CA LEU A 102 8.55 21.31 -1.69
C LEU A 102 9.13 21.85 -3.02
N GLY A 103 8.43 22.76 -3.70
CA GLY A 103 8.92 23.41 -4.92
C GLY A 103 9.02 22.55 -6.20
N LEU A 104 8.85 21.22 -6.11
CA LEU A 104 8.84 20.34 -7.29
C LEU A 104 7.74 20.76 -8.27
N ILE A 105 6.55 21.01 -7.74
CA ILE A 105 5.37 21.27 -8.57
C ILE A 105 5.39 22.66 -9.18
N THR A 106 6.06 23.64 -8.57
CA THR A 106 6.21 24.99 -9.12
C THR A 106 7.16 25.00 -10.32
N SER A 107 8.10 24.05 -10.38
CA SER A 107 8.96 23.85 -11.56
C SER A 107 8.23 23.23 -12.74
N LEU A 108 7.18 22.44 -12.50
CA LEU A 108 6.40 21.77 -13.55
C LEU A 108 5.17 22.58 -13.96
N ILE A 109 4.57 23.32 -13.02
CA ILE A 109 3.34 24.07 -13.20
C ILE A 109 3.60 25.52 -12.73
N PRO A 110 3.89 26.45 -13.64
CA PRO A 110 4.34 27.81 -13.30
C PRO A 110 3.23 28.69 -12.70
N PHE A 111 2.00 28.19 -12.63
CA PHE A 111 0.85 28.89 -12.07
C PHE A 111 0.63 28.60 -10.59
N ILE A 112 1.52 27.83 -9.95
CA ILE A 112 1.45 27.52 -8.51
C ILE A 112 2.38 28.48 -7.75
N PRO A 113 1.95 29.04 -6.61
CA PRO A 113 2.77 29.92 -5.80
C PRO A 113 4.12 29.28 -5.43
N ALA A 114 5.18 30.10 -5.44
CA ALA A 114 6.53 29.65 -5.13
C ALA A 114 6.63 29.15 -3.68
N GLY A 115 7.39 28.07 -3.46
CA GLY A 115 7.53 27.48 -2.14
C GLY A 115 6.30 26.68 -1.68
N SER A 116 5.42 26.29 -2.60
CA SER A 116 4.37 25.31 -2.31
C SER A 116 4.92 23.88 -2.27
N CYS A 117 4.46 23.12 -1.30
CA CYS A 117 4.55 21.68 -1.32
C CYS A 117 3.76 21.14 -2.51
N GLY A 118 4.31 20.16 -3.19
CA GLY A 118 3.67 19.53 -4.33
C GLY A 118 3.75 18.03 -4.28
N THR A 119 2.77 17.37 -4.86
CA THR A 119 2.80 15.94 -5.09
C THR A 119 2.09 15.60 -6.39
N PHE A 120 2.55 14.53 -7.03
CA PHE A 120 1.90 13.91 -8.16
C PHE A 120 1.41 12.54 -7.71
N ILE A 121 0.15 12.25 -7.98
CA ILE A 121 -0.48 11.01 -7.60
C ILE A 121 -0.88 10.27 -8.86
N THR A 122 -0.31 9.07 -9.00
CA THR A 122 -0.66 8.13 -10.06
C THR A 122 -0.99 6.81 -9.42
N CYS A 123 -2.26 6.42 -9.47
CA CYS A 123 -2.71 5.18 -8.86
C CYS A 123 -2.26 3.96 -9.69
N PRO A 124 -1.96 2.82 -9.04
CA PRO A 124 -1.69 1.55 -9.73
C PRO A 124 -2.84 1.12 -10.66
N LEU A 125 -2.54 0.30 -11.68
CA LEU A 125 -3.45 -0.06 -12.77
C LEU A 125 -4.79 -0.72 -12.34
N THR A 126 -4.87 -1.27 -11.12
CA THR A 126 -6.08 -1.89 -10.57
C THR A 126 -6.92 -0.94 -9.73
N THR A 127 -6.51 0.32 -9.63
CA THR A 127 -7.12 1.34 -8.77
C THR A 127 -7.34 2.64 -9.54
N THR A 128 -8.33 3.43 -9.11
CA THR A 128 -8.65 4.76 -9.60
C THR A 128 -8.45 5.76 -8.48
N LEU A 129 -7.89 6.92 -8.80
CA LEU A 129 -7.79 8.01 -7.83
C LEU A 129 -9.18 8.57 -7.56
N LYS A 130 -9.57 8.60 -6.29
CA LYS A 130 -10.78 9.28 -5.82
C LYS A 130 -10.34 10.53 -5.08
N ILE A 131 -10.76 11.68 -5.59
CA ILE A 131 -10.41 12.98 -5.03
C ILE A 131 -11.65 13.57 -4.40
N LYS A 132 -11.55 13.97 -3.14
CA LYS A 132 -12.63 14.58 -2.39
C LYS A 132 -12.47 16.10 -2.41
N ILE A 133 -13.34 16.78 -3.15
CA ILE A 133 -13.39 18.25 -3.26
C ILE A 133 -14.70 18.71 -2.65
N ILE A 134 -14.63 19.51 -1.57
CA ILE A 134 -15.81 20.08 -0.89
C ILE A 134 -16.89 18.99 -0.63
N GLY A 135 -16.46 17.82 -0.17
CA GLY A 135 -17.34 16.69 0.15
C GLY A 135 -17.82 15.83 -1.02
N THR A 136 -17.52 16.19 -2.28
CA THR A 136 -17.84 15.39 -3.47
C THR A 136 -16.61 14.57 -3.91
N GLU A 137 -16.80 13.29 -4.20
CA GLU A 137 -15.72 12.42 -4.70
C GLU A 137 -15.76 12.31 -6.23
N ILE A 138 -14.65 12.62 -6.87
CA ILE A 138 -14.49 12.62 -8.33
C ILE A 138 -13.35 11.68 -8.72
N PRO A 139 -13.54 10.79 -9.72
CA PRO A 139 -12.46 9.94 -10.21
C PRO A 139 -11.46 10.73 -11.06
N ALA A 140 -10.17 10.44 -10.89
CA ALA A 140 -9.09 10.91 -11.75
C ALA A 140 -8.08 9.77 -12.01
N VAL A 141 -7.25 9.94 -13.04
CA VAL A 141 -6.23 8.94 -13.43
C VAL A 141 -4.86 9.38 -12.95
N VAL A 142 -4.44 10.57 -13.38
CA VAL A 142 -3.23 11.26 -12.92
C VAL A 142 -3.68 12.60 -12.37
N PHE A 143 -3.14 12.97 -11.22
CA PHE A 143 -3.51 14.21 -10.57
C PHE A 143 -2.33 14.84 -9.86
N TYR A 144 -2.36 16.16 -9.78
CA TYR A 144 -1.40 16.93 -9.02
C TYR A 144 -2.13 17.71 -7.93
N ALA A 145 -1.48 17.80 -6.78
CA ALA A 145 -1.96 18.57 -5.65
C ALA A 145 -0.82 19.42 -5.13
N TRP A 146 -1.15 20.62 -4.68
CA TRP A 146 -0.19 21.56 -4.10
C TRP A 146 -0.75 22.16 -2.81
N CYS A 147 0.13 22.54 -1.90
CA CYS A 147 -0.22 23.16 -0.63
C CYS A 147 0.79 24.25 -0.30
N GLU A 148 0.32 25.37 0.22
CA GLU A 148 1.18 26.49 0.60
C GLU A 148 1.83 26.21 1.96
N GLU A 149 3.15 26.39 2.04
CA GLU A 149 3.87 26.27 3.32
C GLU A 149 3.75 27.56 4.17
N SER A 150 3.30 28.65 3.58
CA SER A 150 3.21 29.96 4.24
C SER A 150 2.10 30.81 3.62
N GLY A 151 1.51 31.71 4.39
CA GLY A 151 0.41 32.57 3.93
C GLY A 151 -0.92 32.25 4.60
N ALA A 152 -1.99 32.87 4.12
CA ALA A 152 -3.34 32.69 4.68
C ALA A 152 -3.93 31.31 4.40
N ASP A 153 -3.48 30.67 3.32
CA ASP A 153 -3.93 29.35 2.86
C ASP A 153 -2.92 28.24 3.22
N ALA A 154 -1.99 28.53 4.14
CA ALA A 154 -0.96 27.59 4.53
C ALA A 154 -1.54 26.31 5.17
N GLY A 155 -1.00 25.15 4.77
CA GLY A 155 -1.43 23.84 5.28
C GLY A 155 -2.69 23.27 4.61
N LYS A 156 -3.29 23.97 3.65
CA LYS A 156 -4.43 23.49 2.87
C LYS A 156 -3.99 23.00 1.50
N TRP A 157 -4.60 21.91 1.05
CA TRP A 157 -4.32 21.32 -0.25
C TRP A 157 -5.27 21.84 -1.31
N TYR A 158 -4.70 22.10 -2.48
CA TYR A 158 -5.38 22.62 -3.63
C TYR A 158 -4.99 21.87 -4.91
N THR A 159 -5.88 21.95 -5.89
CA THR A 159 -5.56 21.60 -7.27
C THR A 159 -5.94 22.76 -8.20
N GLY A 160 -5.55 22.63 -9.47
CA GLY A 160 -5.86 23.59 -10.51
C GLY A 160 -4.90 24.78 -10.50
N ILE A 161 -5.41 25.91 -10.99
CA ILE A 161 -4.66 27.13 -11.25
C ILE A 161 -4.90 28.11 -10.11
N SER A 162 -3.84 28.51 -9.40
CA SER A 162 -3.95 29.33 -8.17
C SER A 162 -4.77 30.61 -8.33
N TRP A 163 -4.70 31.26 -9.49
CA TRP A 163 -5.34 32.55 -9.77
C TRP A 163 -6.65 32.47 -10.57
N LEU A 164 -7.00 31.31 -11.13
CA LEU A 164 -8.15 31.18 -12.04
C LEU A 164 -9.18 30.15 -11.55
N ALA A 165 -8.71 28.96 -11.18
CA ALA A 165 -9.56 27.83 -10.84
C ALA A 165 -8.85 26.98 -9.79
N LYS A 166 -8.88 27.46 -8.55
CA LYS A 166 -8.33 26.80 -7.36
C LYS A 166 -9.43 26.01 -6.67
N PHE A 167 -9.23 24.70 -6.48
CA PHE A 167 -10.18 23.84 -5.78
C PHE A 167 -9.51 23.24 -4.54
N GLU A 168 -10.14 23.39 -3.38
CA GLU A 168 -9.66 22.83 -2.11
C GLU A 168 -9.90 21.32 -2.05
N LEU A 169 -8.85 20.59 -1.74
CA LEU A 169 -8.82 19.15 -1.59
C LEU A 169 -8.99 18.79 -0.11
N VAL A 170 -9.96 17.94 0.18
CA VAL A 170 -10.21 17.43 1.53
C VAL A 170 -9.39 16.16 1.78
N SER A 171 -9.42 15.24 0.82
CA SER A 171 -8.63 14.01 0.84
C SER A 171 -8.51 13.44 -0.55
N LEU A 172 -7.54 12.55 -0.74
CA LEU A 172 -7.42 11.76 -1.95
C LEU A 172 -6.96 10.35 -1.62
N ALA A 173 -7.48 9.36 -2.34
CA ALA A 173 -7.15 7.96 -2.11
C ALA A 173 -7.25 7.17 -3.42
N CYS A 174 -6.34 6.23 -3.65
CA CYS A 174 -6.52 5.25 -4.71
C CYS A 174 -7.52 4.18 -4.25
N ARG A 175 -8.57 3.89 -5.00
CA ARG A 175 -9.55 2.84 -4.68
C ARG A 175 -9.69 1.84 -5.81
N PRO A 176 -9.97 0.56 -5.54
CA PRO A 176 -10.13 -0.46 -6.57
C PRO A 176 -11.21 -0.06 -7.56
N ILE A 177 -10.95 -0.36 -8.83
CA ILE A 177 -11.95 -0.26 -9.90
C ILE A 177 -12.80 -1.52 -9.81
N LEU A 178 -14.08 -1.36 -9.45
CA LEU A 178 -15.08 -2.44 -9.38
C LEU A 178 -16.06 -2.31 -10.54
#